data_AF-A0A923JU69-F1
#
_entry.id   AF-A0A923JU69-F1
#
_cell.length_a   1.000
_cell.length_b   1.000
_cell.length_c   1.000
_cell.angle_alpha   90.00
_cell.angle_beta   90.00
_cell.angle_gamma   90.00
#
_symmetry.space_group_name_H-M   'P 1'
#
loop_
_entity.id
_entity.type
_entity.pdbx_description
1 polymer ?
#
loop_
_entity_poly.entity_id
_entity_poly.type
_entity_poly.pdbx_seq_one_letter_code
_entity_poly.pdbx_strand_id
1 'polypeptide(L)'
;MQHTDTLAMRENSATSATVKLYIWAAIILIAAELIGAISIPLGPGKVVLLPMVWALLIGAGIGIMSRRMPGTIGVDTGAQVRAASILQPALLVFIAKLGLVVGGSLPVVFASGWALVFQEFGHFVGTVILGLPVALLLGIKREAVGATFSVGREPSLAIIGERYGMDSPEGRGVLAEYLTGTLFGALFIAIVAGFITSLGIFHPNSLAMGSGIGSGSMMAAAAGAIAAQQTPEVAKEVMALAAAANLITTTLGTYFTLFISLPLAVWGYRVLEPLIGRTTKASVIDQGPSSSDVSLESHELGWVGRVSAWFAAGALALIANYVGYQVLSPEAFAGMAIMIGAVFAGEMLCSLLGRKIPAVCTVSVVAMFLTSPLCPWAAEVTRLTNSINMLAVITPMLTFAGLSIAKDLPAFRRLGWRIVLVSFLANFGTFIGAVLIAEFFH
;
A
#
# COMPACT_ATOMS: atom_id res chain seq x y z
N MET A 1 10.91 39.84 18.06
CA MET A 1 12.15 39.42 17.38
C MET A 1 12.56 38.00 17.77
N GLN A 2 12.80 37.65 19.04
CA GLN A 2 13.19 36.28 19.44
C GLN A 2 12.18 35.16 19.11
N HIS A 3 10.87 35.44 19.10
CA HIS A 3 9.84 34.48 18.67
C HIS A 3 9.75 34.29 17.15
N THR A 4 10.22 35.26 16.37
CA THR A 4 10.17 35.24 14.89
C THR A 4 11.37 34.47 14.33
N ASP A 5 12.54 34.63 14.97
CA ASP A 5 13.77 33.90 14.59
C ASP A 5 13.68 32.40 14.89
N THR A 6 13.04 32.02 15.99
CA THR A 6 12.84 30.59 16.34
C THR A 6 11.87 29.87 15.40
N LEU A 7 10.86 30.57 14.87
CA LEU A 7 9.96 30.04 13.84
C LEU A 7 10.67 29.92 12.49
N ALA A 8 11.43 30.93 12.07
CA ALA A 8 12.19 30.91 10.82
C ALA A 8 13.29 29.81 10.81
N MET A 9 13.96 29.56 11.94
CA MET A 9 14.93 28.46 12.06
C MET A 9 14.28 27.06 12.04
N ARG A 10 13.06 26.91 12.61
CA ARG A 10 12.27 25.67 12.51
C ARG A 10 11.76 25.41 11.09
N GLU A 11 11.35 26.44 10.36
CA GLU A 11 10.93 26.32 8.96
C GLU A 11 12.10 26.02 8.01
N ASN A 12 13.26 26.66 8.21
CA ASN A 12 14.46 26.40 7.40
C ASN A 12 15.01 24.99 7.61
N SER A 13 15.02 24.49 8.85
CA SER A 13 15.40 23.10 9.14
C SER A 13 14.38 22.09 8.58
N ALA A 14 13.08 22.42 8.62
CA ALA A 14 12.05 21.60 8.01
C ALA A 14 12.16 21.56 6.47
N THR A 15 12.42 22.68 5.82
CA THR A 15 12.57 22.74 4.36
C THR A 15 13.82 21.95 3.92
N SER A 16 14.94 22.13 4.61
CA SER A 16 16.19 21.41 4.36
C SER A 16 16.04 19.88 4.46
N ALA A 17 15.37 19.40 5.52
CA ALA A 17 15.12 17.96 5.68
C ALA A 17 14.18 17.37 4.62
N THR A 18 13.22 18.16 4.10
CA THR A 18 12.31 17.72 3.03
C THR A 18 13.03 17.61 1.68
N VAL A 19 13.84 18.61 1.32
CA VAL A 19 14.67 18.58 0.12
C VAL A 19 15.64 17.41 0.15
N LYS A 20 16.27 17.16 1.29
CA LYS A 20 17.15 16.00 1.50
C LYS A 20 16.43 14.67 1.25
N LEU A 21 15.18 14.53 1.69
CA LEU A 21 14.38 13.32 1.41
C LEU A 21 14.09 13.17 -0.09
N TYR A 22 13.79 14.26 -0.80
CA TYR A 22 13.57 14.20 -2.25
C TYR A 22 14.83 13.83 -3.02
N ILE A 23 16.00 14.34 -2.61
CA ILE A 23 17.29 13.96 -3.19
C ILE A 23 17.57 12.48 -2.96
N TRP A 24 17.40 12.00 -1.72
CA TRP A 24 17.56 10.57 -1.43
C TRP A 24 16.58 9.72 -2.24
N ALA A 25 15.32 10.16 -2.34
CA ALA A 25 14.32 9.45 -3.13
C ALA A 25 14.73 9.35 -4.60
N ALA A 26 15.25 10.44 -5.19
CA ALA A 26 15.77 10.43 -6.56
C ALA A 26 16.95 9.48 -6.74
N ILE A 27 17.93 9.48 -5.83
CA ILE A 27 19.10 8.60 -5.90
C ILE A 27 18.68 7.13 -5.82
N ILE A 28 17.82 6.78 -4.86
CA ILE A 28 17.33 5.41 -4.67
C ILE A 28 16.54 4.96 -5.89
N LEU A 29 15.64 5.81 -6.37
CA LEU A 29 14.82 5.53 -7.54
C LEU A 29 15.68 5.30 -8.79
N ILE A 30 16.65 6.17 -9.07
CA ILE A 30 17.56 6.00 -10.20
C ILE A 30 18.33 4.68 -10.07
N ALA A 31 18.89 4.39 -8.88
CA ALA A 31 19.61 3.14 -8.65
C ALA A 31 18.71 1.91 -8.87
N ALA A 32 17.46 1.96 -8.39
CA ALA A 32 16.50 0.89 -8.52
C ALA A 32 16.05 0.64 -9.98
N GLU A 33 15.79 1.71 -10.73
CA GLU A 33 15.45 1.62 -12.16
C GLU A 33 16.65 1.15 -13.01
N LEU A 34 17.88 1.51 -12.63
CA LEU A 34 19.09 1.00 -13.29
C LEU A 34 19.35 -0.49 -13.01
N ILE A 35 18.96 -1.01 -11.85
CA ILE A 35 19.00 -2.47 -11.58
C ILE A 35 18.01 -3.20 -12.48
N GLY A 36 16.84 -2.60 -12.74
CA GLY A 36 15.81 -3.16 -13.60
C GLY A 36 15.07 -4.35 -12.97
N ALA A 37 14.34 -5.08 -13.81
CA ALA A 37 13.61 -6.27 -13.40
C ALA A 37 14.54 -7.49 -13.39
N ILE A 38 14.62 -8.17 -12.24
CA ILE A 38 15.38 -9.41 -12.09
C ILE A 38 14.41 -10.57 -11.91
N SER A 39 14.49 -11.56 -12.80
CA SER A 39 13.70 -12.80 -12.71
C SER A 39 14.55 -13.92 -12.11
N ILE A 40 14.08 -14.48 -11.00
CA ILE A 40 14.73 -15.59 -10.31
C ILE A 40 13.87 -16.85 -10.52
N PRO A 41 14.37 -17.91 -11.16
CA PRO A 41 13.62 -19.16 -11.29
C PRO A 41 13.43 -19.78 -9.90
N LEU A 42 12.20 -20.18 -9.56
CA LEU A 42 11.84 -20.75 -8.27
C LEU A 42 10.91 -21.94 -8.46
N GLY A 43 11.47 -23.14 -8.50
CA GLY A 43 10.70 -24.37 -8.67
C GLY A 43 9.84 -24.34 -9.95
N PRO A 44 8.50 -24.54 -9.86
CA PRO A 44 7.62 -24.53 -11.03
C PRO A 44 7.34 -23.12 -11.59
N GLY A 45 7.75 -22.06 -10.89
CA GLY A 45 7.49 -20.67 -11.28
C GLY A 45 8.76 -19.81 -11.27
N LYS A 46 8.57 -18.50 -11.25
CA LYS A 46 9.63 -17.51 -11.10
C LYS A 46 9.19 -16.39 -10.18
N VAL A 47 10.13 -15.81 -9.44
CA VAL A 47 9.92 -14.58 -8.67
C VAL A 47 10.53 -13.44 -9.48
N VAL A 48 9.73 -12.40 -9.76
CA VAL A 48 10.19 -11.20 -10.48
C VAL A 48 10.34 -10.05 -9.48
N LEU A 49 11.57 -9.60 -9.27
CA LEU A 49 11.89 -8.43 -8.47
C LEU A 49 11.96 -7.21 -9.38
N LEU A 50 10.94 -6.36 -9.30
CA LEU A 50 10.81 -5.14 -10.09
C LEU A 50 11.61 -3.97 -9.48
N PRO A 51 11.95 -2.92 -10.25
CA PRO A 51 12.60 -1.71 -9.74
C PRO A 51 11.99 -1.16 -8.46
N MET A 52 10.66 -1.10 -8.38
CA MET A 52 9.95 -0.61 -7.20
C MET A 52 10.26 -1.41 -5.92
N VAL A 53 10.56 -2.71 -6.02
CA VAL A 53 10.96 -3.57 -4.90
C VAL A 53 12.39 -3.24 -4.47
N TRP A 54 13.31 -3.02 -5.42
CA TRP A 54 14.66 -2.53 -5.12
C TRP A 54 14.62 -1.16 -4.45
N ALA A 55 13.75 -0.26 -4.90
CA ALA A 55 13.58 1.05 -4.30
C ALA A 55 13.13 0.97 -2.83
N LEU A 56 12.20 0.06 -2.52
CA LEU A 56 11.77 -0.23 -1.14
C LEU A 56 12.94 -0.74 -0.29
N LEU A 57 13.67 -1.74 -0.79
CA LEU A 57 14.78 -2.39 -0.07
C LEU A 57 15.96 -1.44 0.17
N ILE A 58 16.36 -0.67 -0.85
CA ILE A 58 17.45 0.32 -0.75
C ILE A 58 17.02 1.44 0.20
N GLY A 59 15.79 1.95 0.09
CA GLY A 59 15.25 2.95 1.00
C GLY A 59 15.25 2.48 2.46
N ALA A 60 14.82 1.24 2.70
CA ALA A 60 14.87 0.62 4.02
C ALA A 60 16.32 0.49 4.53
N GLY A 61 17.24 0.03 3.68
CA GLY A 61 18.66 -0.09 4.01
C GLY A 61 19.28 1.25 4.41
N ILE A 62 19.00 2.32 3.67
CA ILE A 62 19.46 3.68 3.98
C ILE A 62 18.85 4.19 5.27
N GLY A 63 17.54 3.98 5.47
CA GLY A 63 16.85 4.35 6.71
C GLY A 63 17.40 3.62 7.95
N ILE A 64 17.86 2.38 7.80
CA ILE A 64 18.50 1.61 8.88
C ILE A 64 19.94 2.10 9.11
N MET A 65 20.70 2.29 8.04
CA MET A 65 22.11 2.67 8.08
C MET A 65 22.32 4.12 8.52
N SER A 66 21.30 4.98 8.38
CA SER A 66 21.37 6.39 8.77
C SER A 66 21.73 6.62 10.24
N ARG A 67 21.44 5.65 11.12
CA ARG A 67 21.85 5.68 12.54
C ARG A 67 23.38 5.73 12.73
N ARG A 68 24.15 5.35 11.70
CA ARG A 68 25.61 5.37 11.68
C ARG A 68 26.18 6.46 10.76
N MET A 69 25.34 7.22 10.05
CA MET A 69 25.77 8.27 9.13
C MET A 69 25.87 9.63 9.83
N PRO A 70 26.73 10.56 9.34
CA PRO A 70 26.72 11.95 9.80
C PRO A 70 25.35 12.60 9.59
N GLY A 71 24.90 13.44 10.53
CA GLY A 71 23.56 14.02 10.51
C GLY A 71 23.20 14.84 9.26
N THR A 72 24.21 15.35 8.54
CA THR A 72 24.01 16.03 7.24
C THR A 72 23.49 15.09 6.16
N ILE A 73 23.94 13.83 6.15
CA ILE A 73 23.61 12.83 5.12
C ILE A 73 22.55 11.85 5.60
N GLY A 74 22.60 11.41 6.85
CA GLY A 74 21.74 10.37 7.40
C GLY A 74 20.26 10.77 7.48
N VAL A 75 19.36 9.87 7.10
CA VAL A 75 17.91 10.02 7.28
C VAL A 75 17.54 9.65 8.73
N ASP A 76 17.58 10.63 9.63
CA ASP A 76 17.26 10.48 11.05
C ASP A 76 15.78 10.15 11.28
N THR A 77 15.39 9.78 12.52
CA THR A 77 14.00 9.41 12.83
C THR A 77 13.00 10.51 12.46
N GLY A 78 13.36 11.80 12.61
CA GLY A 78 12.51 12.91 12.19
C GLY A 78 12.27 12.94 10.67
N ALA A 79 13.32 12.75 9.88
CA ALA A 79 13.20 12.61 8.43
C ALA A 79 12.41 11.34 8.02
N GLN A 80 12.54 10.23 8.75
CA GLN A 80 11.78 9.00 8.48
C GLN A 80 10.28 9.17 8.75
N VAL A 81 9.90 9.83 9.85
CA VAL A 81 8.50 10.21 10.12
C VAL A 81 7.98 11.13 9.02
N ARG A 82 8.79 12.10 8.58
CA ARG A 82 8.41 12.97 7.47
C ARG A 82 8.27 12.23 6.15
N ALA A 83 9.11 11.24 5.86
CA ALA A 83 8.98 10.40 4.69
C ALA A 83 7.62 9.66 4.67
N ALA A 84 7.16 9.17 5.83
CA ALA A 84 5.81 8.62 5.99
C ALA A 84 4.72 9.67 5.74
N SER A 85 4.89 10.90 6.25
CA SER A 85 3.95 12.00 5.98
C SER A 85 3.91 12.44 4.50
N ILE A 86 5.03 12.32 3.77
CA ILE A 86 5.12 12.60 2.31
C ILE A 86 4.46 11.47 1.50
N LEU A 87 4.54 10.23 1.98
CA LEU A 87 4.01 9.05 1.29
C LEU A 87 2.52 9.19 0.97
N GLN A 88 1.70 9.69 1.92
CA GLN A 88 0.25 9.83 1.71
C GLN A 88 -0.10 10.81 0.58
N PRO A 89 0.43 12.06 0.55
CA PRO A 89 0.23 12.93 -0.62
C PRO A 89 0.82 12.37 -1.92
N ALA A 90 2.02 11.76 -1.87
CA ALA A 90 2.62 11.13 -3.06
C ALA A 90 1.74 10.01 -3.63
N LEU A 91 1.10 9.22 -2.77
CA LEU A 91 0.12 8.21 -3.14
C LEU A 91 -1.04 8.79 -3.95
N LEU A 92 -1.47 10.04 -3.70
CA LEU A 92 -2.56 10.65 -4.48
C LEU A 92 -2.22 10.82 -5.97
N VAL A 93 -0.95 11.05 -6.32
CA VAL A 93 -0.51 11.11 -7.73
C VAL A 93 -0.68 9.75 -8.40
N PHE A 94 -0.36 8.67 -7.69
CA PHE A 94 -0.62 7.31 -8.16
C PHE A 94 -2.11 7.01 -8.25
N ILE A 95 -2.91 7.40 -7.25
CA ILE A 95 -4.37 7.26 -7.29
C ILE A 95 -4.96 8.02 -8.49
N ALA A 96 -4.44 9.20 -8.83
CA ALA A 96 -4.85 9.91 -10.03
C ALA A 96 -4.51 9.11 -11.30
N LYS A 97 -3.32 8.52 -11.40
CA LYS A 97 -2.98 7.61 -12.52
C LYS A 97 -3.93 6.41 -12.59
N LEU A 98 -4.24 5.79 -11.46
CA LEU A 98 -5.19 4.67 -11.39
C LEU A 98 -6.58 5.11 -11.85
N GLY A 99 -7.08 6.23 -11.36
CA GLY A 99 -8.38 6.78 -11.76
C GLY A 99 -8.44 7.03 -13.27
N LEU A 100 -7.40 7.63 -13.86
CA LEU A 100 -7.31 7.82 -15.31
C LEU A 100 -7.36 6.48 -16.08
N VAL A 101 -6.71 5.43 -15.57
CA VAL A 101 -6.74 4.10 -16.18
C VAL A 101 -8.13 3.46 -16.05
N VAL A 102 -8.74 3.52 -14.87
CA VAL A 102 -10.09 2.99 -14.62
C VAL A 102 -11.14 3.71 -15.48
N GLY A 103 -11.05 5.04 -15.59
CA GLY A 103 -11.97 5.85 -16.41
C GLY A 103 -12.00 5.42 -17.88
N GLY A 104 -10.82 5.12 -18.44
CA GLY A 104 -10.69 4.61 -19.81
C GLY A 104 -11.07 3.13 -19.97
N SER A 105 -11.25 2.40 -18.86
CA SER A 105 -11.58 0.97 -18.83
C SER A 105 -12.91 0.69 -18.11
N LEU A 106 -13.78 1.70 -17.97
CA LEU A 106 -15.10 1.55 -17.33
C LEU A 106 -15.91 0.36 -17.85
N PRO A 107 -15.97 0.08 -19.18
CA PRO A 107 -16.69 -1.09 -19.68
C PRO A 107 -16.20 -2.42 -19.10
N VAL A 108 -14.88 -2.59 -18.96
CA VAL A 108 -14.26 -3.80 -18.37
C VAL A 108 -14.62 -3.91 -16.89
N VAL A 109 -14.53 -2.81 -16.14
CA VAL A 109 -14.87 -2.77 -14.72
C VAL A 109 -16.35 -3.12 -14.49
N PHE A 110 -17.25 -2.60 -15.31
CA PHE A 110 -18.68 -2.93 -15.24
C PHE A 110 -18.95 -4.40 -15.61
N ALA A 111 -18.27 -4.91 -16.64
CA ALA A 111 -18.40 -6.32 -17.02
C ALA A 111 -17.93 -7.27 -15.89
N SER A 112 -16.88 -6.90 -15.16
CA SER A 112 -16.40 -7.63 -13.98
C SER A 112 -17.17 -7.31 -12.68
N GLY A 113 -18.28 -6.57 -12.75
CA GLY A 113 -18.93 -6.00 -11.57
C GLY A 113 -19.30 -7.02 -10.48
N TRP A 114 -19.79 -8.20 -10.84
CA TRP A 114 -20.11 -9.24 -9.86
C TRP A 114 -18.86 -9.84 -9.23
N ALA A 115 -17.83 -10.12 -10.02
CA ALA A 115 -16.56 -10.61 -9.50
C ALA A 115 -15.97 -9.62 -8.49
N LEU A 116 -15.99 -8.31 -8.81
CA LEU A 116 -15.52 -7.22 -7.94
C LEU A 116 -16.31 -7.10 -6.62
N VAL A 117 -17.61 -7.38 -6.64
CA VAL A 117 -18.45 -7.36 -5.43
C VAL A 117 -18.17 -8.59 -4.56
N PHE A 118 -18.12 -9.78 -5.15
CA PHE A 118 -18.01 -11.03 -4.39
C PHE A 118 -16.59 -11.32 -3.91
N GLN A 119 -15.56 -10.92 -4.65
CA GLN A 119 -14.15 -11.08 -4.24
C GLN A 119 -13.85 -10.43 -2.89
N GLU A 120 -14.66 -9.44 -2.49
CA GLU A 120 -14.51 -8.77 -1.20
C GLU A 120 -14.78 -9.69 -0.01
N PHE A 121 -15.68 -10.65 -0.15
CA PHE A 121 -15.82 -11.72 0.85
C PHE A 121 -14.53 -12.54 0.94
N GLY A 122 -13.84 -12.74 -0.17
CA GLY A 122 -12.59 -13.50 -0.25
C GLY A 122 -11.45 -12.80 0.49
N HIS A 123 -11.34 -11.48 0.34
CA HIS A 123 -10.36 -10.67 1.08
C HIS A 123 -10.51 -10.86 2.60
N PHE A 124 -11.73 -10.74 3.12
CA PHE A 124 -11.94 -10.77 4.58
C PHE A 124 -12.09 -12.17 5.16
N VAL A 125 -12.67 -13.11 4.42
CA VAL A 125 -12.79 -14.50 4.90
C VAL A 125 -11.45 -15.22 4.78
N GLY A 126 -10.66 -14.91 3.74
CA GLY A 126 -9.35 -15.51 3.51
C GLY A 126 -8.35 -15.23 4.62
N THR A 127 -8.34 -14.01 5.18
CA THR A 127 -7.49 -13.66 6.35
C THR A 127 -7.79 -14.57 7.53
N VAL A 128 -9.08 -14.75 7.84
CA VAL A 128 -9.52 -15.52 9.01
C VAL A 128 -9.28 -17.01 8.79
N ILE A 129 -9.68 -17.56 7.64
CA ILE A 129 -9.58 -19.01 7.37
C ILE A 129 -8.12 -19.48 7.33
N LEU A 130 -7.19 -18.69 6.79
CA LEU A 130 -5.79 -19.10 6.74
C LEU A 130 -4.99 -18.65 7.99
N GLY A 131 -5.20 -17.42 8.44
CA GLY A 131 -4.43 -16.84 9.54
C GLY A 131 -4.80 -17.44 10.90
N LEU A 132 -6.09 -17.53 11.22
CA LEU A 132 -6.56 -17.89 12.57
C LEU A 132 -6.19 -19.33 12.99
N PRO A 133 -6.36 -20.36 12.15
CA PRO A 133 -5.97 -21.72 12.55
C PRO A 133 -4.46 -21.83 12.82
N VAL A 134 -3.64 -21.21 11.99
CA VAL A 134 -2.18 -21.24 12.17
C VAL A 134 -1.78 -20.46 13.40
N ALA A 135 -2.41 -19.31 13.67
CA ALA A 135 -2.16 -18.55 14.90
C ALA A 135 -2.43 -19.39 16.15
N LEU A 136 -3.54 -20.11 16.19
CA LEU A 136 -3.90 -20.98 17.31
C LEU A 136 -2.95 -22.18 17.45
N LEU A 137 -2.54 -22.81 16.35
CA LEU A 137 -1.54 -23.90 16.35
C LEU A 137 -0.18 -23.42 16.88
N LEU A 138 0.19 -22.18 16.56
CA LEU A 138 1.38 -21.51 17.09
C LEU A 138 1.21 -21.04 18.53
N GLY A 139 0.06 -21.27 19.16
CA GLY A 139 -0.25 -20.93 20.55
C GLY A 139 -0.56 -19.45 20.79
N ILE A 140 -0.81 -18.68 19.74
CA ILE A 140 -1.30 -17.30 19.85
C ILE A 140 -2.78 -17.37 20.22
N LYS A 141 -3.20 -16.68 21.28
CA LYS A 141 -4.56 -16.78 21.81
C LYS A 141 -5.41 -15.60 21.36
N ARG A 142 -5.72 -14.68 22.26
CA ARG A 142 -6.62 -13.56 21.96
C ARG A 142 -6.02 -12.58 20.95
N GLU A 143 -4.70 -12.46 20.91
CA GLU A 143 -3.96 -11.70 19.90
C GLU A 143 -4.24 -12.21 18.48
N ALA A 144 -4.58 -13.50 18.32
CA ALA A 144 -4.89 -14.07 17.01
C ALA A 144 -6.12 -13.42 16.40
N VAL A 145 -7.13 -13.06 17.20
CA VAL A 145 -8.32 -12.37 16.69
C VAL A 145 -7.93 -11.02 16.08
N GLY A 146 -7.14 -10.23 16.80
CA GLY A 146 -6.65 -8.94 16.31
C GLY A 146 -5.69 -9.05 15.11
N ALA A 147 -4.91 -10.11 15.03
CA ALA A 147 -3.94 -10.31 13.96
C ALA A 147 -4.53 -10.92 12.66
N THR A 148 -5.74 -11.48 12.69
CA THR A 148 -6.26 -12.30 11.57
C THR A 148 -7.61 -11.88 11.02
N PHE A 149 -8.26 -10.88 11.62
CA PHE A 149 -9.55 -10.38 11.10
C PHE A 149 -9.41 -9.41 9.93
N SER A 150 -8.19 -8.95 9.61
CA SER A 150 -7.92 -7.97 8.55
C SER A 150 -6.40 -7.90 8.30
N VAL A 151 -5.98 -7.22 7.23
CA VAL A 151 -4.57 -6.86 6.93
C VAL A 151 -4.03 -5.70 7.79
N GLY A 152 -4.72 -5.38 8.90
CA GLY A 152 -4.30 -4.40 9.90
C GLY A 152 -4.02 -3.03 9.33
N ARG A 153 -4.99 -2.39 8.67
CA ARG A 153 -4.92 -0.97 8.27
C ARG A 153 -5.55 -0.07 9.33
N GLU A 154 -5.50 1.25 9.12
CA GLU A 154 -6.00 2.27 10.04
C GLU A 154 -7.45 2.01 10.50
N PRO A 155 -8.41 1.64 9.62
CA PRO A 155 -9.76 1.29 10.07
C PRO A 155 -9.79 0.08 11.01
N SER A 156 -8.90 -0.89 10.82
CA SER A 156 -8.79 -2.08 11.67
C SER A 156 -8.27 -1.72 13.07
N LEU A 157 -7.29 -0.80 13.15
CA LEU A 157 -6.81 -0.27 14.42
C LEU A 157 -7.93 0.48 15.17
N ALA A 158 -8.70 1.31 14.47
CA ALA A 158 -9.83 2.03 15.06
C ALA A 158 -10.90 1.08 15.61
N ILE A 159 -11.31 0.07 14.83
CA ILE A 159 -12.31 -0.93 15.25
C ILE A 159 -11.89 -1.65 16.54
N ILE A 160 -10.62 -2.09 16.62
CA ILE A 160 -10.13 -2.81 17.80
C ILE A 160 -9.93 -1.86 18.97
N GLY A 161 -9.42 -0.65 18.73
CA GLY A 161 -9.27 0.39 19.74
C GLY A 161 -10.60 0.73 20.42
N GLU A 162 -11.67 0.88 19.64
CA GLU A 162 -13.01 1.16 20.18
C GLU A 162 -13.65 -0.04 20.88
N ARG A 163 -13.50 -1.26 20.33
CA ARG A 163 -14.20 -2.44 20.86
C ARG A 163 -13.48 -3.10 22.04
N TYR A 164 -12.16 -3.14 22.02
CA TYR A 164 -11.36 -3.89 23.00
C TYR A 164 -10.33 -3.03 23.75
N GLY A 165 -9.99 -1.85 23.23
CA GLY A 165 -8.89 -1.01 23.71
C GLY A 165 -7.54 -1.46 23.16
N MET A 166 -6.63 -0.52 22.88
CA MET A 166 -5.33 -0.82 22.25
C MET A 166 -4.36 -1.60 23.16
N ASP A 167 -4.54 -1.53 24.47
CA ASP A 167 -3.73 -2.29 25.45
C ASP A 167 -4.19 -3.75 25.62
N SER A 168 -5.32 -4.12 25.00
CA SER A 168 -5.83 -5.49 25.02
C SER A 168 -4.96 -6.45 24.20
N PRO A 169 -5.09 -7.78 24.40
CA PRO A 169 -4.47 -8.77 23.53
C PRO A 169 -4.84 -8.57 22.05
N GLU A 170 -6.12 -8.29 21.74
CA GLU A 170 -6.58 -7.99 20.39
C GLU A 170 -5.89 -6.74 19.84
N GLY A 171 -5.73 -5.70 20.66
CA GLY A 171 -4.97 -4.48 20.34
C GLY A 171 -3.53 -4.76 19.95
N ARG A 172 -2.82 -5.57 20.74
CA ARG A 172 -1.45 -6.02 20.42
C ARG A 172 -1.40 -6.84 19.13
N GLY A 173 -2.42 -7.67 18.90
CA GLY A 173 -2.57 -8.46 17.68
C GLY A 173 -2.68 -7.60 16.42
N VAL A 174 -3.57 -6.61 16.43
CA VAL A 174 -3.78 -5.72 15.28
C VAL A 174 -2.59 -4.77 15.07
N LEU A 175 -1.91 -4.35 16.14
CA LEU A 175 -0.66 -3.58 16.04
C LEU A 175 0.46 -4.39 15.40
N ALA A 176 0.57 -5.68 15.75
CA ALA A 176 1.54 -6.58 15.14
C ALA A 176 1.29 -6.74 13.62
N GLU A 177 0.02 -6.88 13.23
CA GLU A 177 -0.38 -6.93 11.83
C GLU A 177 -0.05 -5.63 11.10
N TYR A 178 -0.43 -4.49 11.67
CA TYR A 178 -0.17 -3.17 11.08
C TYR A 178 1.34 -2.93 10.88
N LEU A 179 2.16 -3.21 11.89
CA LEU A 179 3.61 -3.09 11.81
C LEU A 179 4.19 -4.03 10.78
N THR A 180 3.81 -5.30 10.79
CA THR A 180 4.33 -6.30 9.85
C THR A 180 3.97 -5.95 8.41
N GLY A 181 2.72 -5.58 8.14
CA GLY A 181 2.28 -5.22 6.80
C GLY A 181 2.87 -3.90 6.30
N THR A 182 3.11 -2.92 7.18
CA THR A 182 3.76 -1.65 6.78
C THR A 182 5.24 -1.86 6.46
N LEU A 183 5.92 -2.74 7.20
CA LEU A 183 7.35 -3.00 7.02
C LEU A 183 7.65 -3.96 5.87
N PHE A 184 6.87 -5.03 5.74
CA PHE A 184 7.16 -6.14 4.83
C PHE A 184 6.01 -6.47 3.89
N GLY A 185 4.81 -5.93 4.09
CA GLY A 185 3.62 -6.32 3.34
C GLY A 185 3.76 -6.08 1.83
N ALA A 186 4.24 -4.91 1.41
CA ALA A 186 4.44 -4.59 0.00
C ALA A 186 5.48 -5.52 -0.66
N LEU A 187 6.58 -5.81 0.03
CA LEU A 187 7.61 -6.75 -0.45
C LEU A 187 7.06 -8.17 -0.56
N PHE A 188 6.40 -8.64 0.51
CA PHE A 188 5.83 -9.97 0.61
C PHE A 188 4.80 -10.21 -0.49
N ILE A 189 3.85 -9.28 -0.65
CA ILE A 189 2.78 -9.46 -1.61
C ILE A 189 3.26 -9.35 -3.06
N ALA A 190 4.28 -8.52 -3.35
CA ALA A 190 4.88 -8.46 -4.67
C ALA A 190 5.51 -9.80 -5.06
N ILE A 191 6.24 -10.44 -4.12
CA ILE A 191 6.85 -11.75 -4.34
C ILE A 191 5.77 -12.82 -4.53
N VAL A 192 4.76 -12.86 -3.65
CA VAL A 192 3.66 -13.81 -3.69
C VAL A 192 2.85 -13.68 -4.98
N ALA A 193 2.40 -12.47 -5.31
CA ALA A 193 1.58 -12.20 -6.49
C ALA A 193 2.38 -12.49 -7.77
N GLY A 194 3.65 -12.07 -7.82
CA GLY A 194 4.55 -12.38 -8.93
C GLY A 194 4.75 -13.89 -9.12
N PHE A 195 4.99 -14.62 -8.03
CA PHE A 195 5.15 -16.07 -8.07
C PHE A 195 3.87 -16.76 -8.54
N ILE A 196 2.71 -16.44 -7.95
CA ILE A 196 1.43 -17.07 -8.33
C ILE A 196 1.08 -16.78 -9.79
N THR A 197 1.32 -15.55 -10.26
CA THR A 197 1.13 -15.19 -11.68
C THR A 197 1.97 -16.09 -12.58
N SER A 198 3.21 -16.36 -12.19
CA SER A 198 4.12 -17.19 -12.99
C SER A 198 3.71 -18.66 -13.12
N LEU A 199 2.84 -19.15 -12.21
CA LEU A 199 2.32 -20.52 -12.28
C LEU A 199 1.31 -20.70 -13.40
N GLY A 200 0.72 -19.61 -13.92
CA GLY A 200 -0.29 -19.67 -14.99
C GLY A 200 -1.59 -20.40 -14.61
N ILE A 201 -1.88 -20.50 -13.31
CA ILE A 201 -3.04 -21.24 -12.79
C ILE A 201 -4.31 -20.39 -12.80
N PHE A 202 -4.19 -19.09 -12.51
CA PHE A 202 -5.32 -18.18 -12.35
C PHE A 202 -5.36 -17.17 -13.48
N HIS A 203 -6.58 -16.72 -13.82
CA HIS A 203 -6.78 -15.66 -14.78
C HIS A 203 -6.15 -14.34 -14.28
N PRO A 204 -5.44 -13.56 -15.13
CA PRO A 204 -4.79 -12.30 -14.71
C PRO A 204 -5.77 -11.30 -14.07
N ASN A 205 -7.02 -11.27 -14.52
CA ASN A 205 -8.05 -10.40 -13.96
C ASN A 205 -8.48 -10.82 -12.54
N SER A 206 -8.44 -12.11 -12.21
CA SER A 206 -8.68 -12.59 -10.83
C SER A 206 -7.53 -12.20 -9.91
N LEU A 207 -6.28 -12.39 -10.39
CA LEU A 207 -5.06 -11.96 -9.70
C LEU A 207 -5.07 -10.45 -9.43
N ALA A 208 -5.53 -9.67 -10.42
CA ALA A 208 -5.72 -8.24 -10.31
C ALA A 208 -6.69 -7.88 -9.19
N MET A 209 -7.89 -8.47 -9.15
CA MET A 209 -8.87 -8.22 -8.08
C MET A 209 -8.31 -8.60 -6.71
N GLY A 210 -7.63 -9.73 -6.62
CA GLY A 210 -6.97 -10.18 -5.39
C GLY A 210 -5.84 -9.26 -4.92
N SER A 211 -5.23 -8.47 -5.81
CA SER A 211 -4.23 -7.46 -5.41
C SER A 211 -4.84 -6.23 -4.71
N GLY A 212 -6.18 -6.06 -4.78
CA GLY A 212 -6.94 -4.97 -4.20
C GLY A 212 -7.08 -4.98 -2.67
N ILE A 213 -6.04 -5.36 -1.93
CA ILE A 213 -6.11 -5.74 -0.50
C ILE A 213 -6.36 -4.59 0.49
N GLY A 214 -6.76 -3.40 0.04
CA GLY A 214 -7.05 -2.24 0.90
C GLY A 214 -5.83 -1.43 1.33
N SER A 215 -4.68 -1.62 0.68
CA SER A 215 -3.47 -0.82 0.88
C SER A 215 -2.89 -0.39 -0.46
N GLY A 216 -2.80 0.93 -0.68
CA GLY A 216 -2.32 1.47 -1.95
C GLY A 216 -0.90 1.02 -2.32
N SER A 217 0.02 0.94 -1.35
CA SER A 217 1.39 0.48 -1.58
C SER A 217 1.47 -1.02 -1.86
N MET A 218 0.70 -1.84 -1.13
CA MET A 218 0.69 -3.28 -1.34
C MET A 218 -0.03 -3.67 -2.64
N MET A 219 -1.15 -3.01 -2.94
CA MET A 219 -1.85 -3.14 -4.23
C MET A 219 -0.93 -2.77 -5.38
N ALA A 220 -0.20 -1.64 -5.28
CA ALA A 220 0.73 -1.22 -6.31
C ALA A 220 1.84 -2.27 -6.53
N ALA A 221 2.40 -2.80 -5.44
CA ALA A 221 3.45 -3.80 -5.50
C ALA A 221 2.96 -5.14 -6.10
N ALA A 222 1.79 -5.62 -5.69
CA ALA A 222 1.19 -6.85 -6.20
C ALA A 222 0.74 -6.73 -7.66
N ALA A 223 -0.06 -5.70 -7.98
CA ALA A 223 -0.56 -5.46 -9.32
C ALA A 223 0.59 -5.17 -10.30
N GLY A 224 1.64 -4.46 -9.86
CA GLY A 224 2.84 -4.26 -10.65
C GLY A 224 3.57 -5.57 -10.96
N ALA A 225 3.72 -6.46 -9.97
CA ALA A 225 4.33 -7.78 -10.16
C ALA A 225 3.53 -8.71 -11.09
N ILE A 226 2.20 -8.60 -11.07
CA ILE A 226 1.30 -9.31 -12.00
C ILE A 226 1.45 -8.70 -13.40
N ALA A 227 1.27 -7.39 -13.53
CA ALA A 227 1.29 -6.66 -14.81
C ALA A 227 2.60 -6.82 -15.58
N ALA A 228 3.74 -6.86 -14.88
CA ALA A 228 5.05 -7.04 -15.51
C ALA A 228 5.25 -8.41 -16.20
N GLN A 229 4.34 -9.37 -15.96
CA GLN A 229 4.36 -10.69 -16.59
C GLN A 229 3.29 -10.85 -17.67
N GLN A 230 2.55 -9.79 -17.99
CA GLN A 230 1.45 -9.79 -18.95
C GLN A 230 1.76 -8.92 -20.16
N THR A 231 0.94 -9.02 -21.22
CA THR A 231 1.01 -8.10 -22.36
C THR A 231 0.61 -6.68 -21.93
N PRO A 232 1.01 -5.63 -22.66
CA PRO A 232 0.66 -4.24 -22.32
C PRO A 232 -0.84 -3.99 -22.15
N GLU A 233 -1.67 -4.67 -22.95
CA GLU A 233 -3.13 -4.57 -22.90
C GLU A 233 -3.69 -5.18 -21.61
N VAL A 234 -3.28 -6.42 -21.30
CA VAL A 234 -3.71 -7.12 -20.07
C VAL A 234 -3.14 -6.43 -18.84
N ALA A 235 -1.92 -5.90 -18.89
CA ALA A 235 -1.32 -5.11 -17.81
C ALA A 235 -2.18 -3.88 -17.45
N LYS A 236 -2.78 -3.21 -18.46
CA LYS A 236 -3.69 -2.09 -18.23
C LYS A 236 -4.98 -2.55 -17.55
N GLU A 237 -5.54 -3.69 -17.96
CA GLU A 237 -6.73 -4.28 -17.31
C GLU A 237 -6.44 -4.72 -15.87
N VAL A 238 -5.32 -5.40 -15.64
CA VAL A 238 -4.86 -5.81 -14.31
C VAL A 238 -4.82 -4.63 -13.38
N MET A 239 -4.22 -3.52 -13.81
CA MET A 239 -4.12 -2.37 -12.94
C MET A 239 -5.46 -1.64 -12.74
N ALA A 240 -6.34 -1.63 -13.75
CA ALA A 240 -7.69 -1.07 -13.63
C ALA A 240 -8.53 -1.86 -12.61
N LEU A 241 -8.53 -3.19 -12.70
CA LEU A 241 -9.28 -4.07 -11.81
C LEU A 241 -8.69 -4.07 -10.40
N ALA A 242 -7.36 -4.06 -10.27
CA ALA A 242 -6.68 -3.90 -8.98
C ALA A 242 -7.06 -2.59 -8.29
N ALA A 243 -7.08 -1.49 -9.04
CA ALA A 243 -7.48 -0.18 -8.53
C ALA A 243 -8.95 -0.16 -8.09
N ALA A 244 -9.85 -0.70 -8.92
CA ALA A 244 -11.27 -0.78 -8.61
C ALA A 244 -11.52 -1.63 -7.36
N ALA A 245 -10.91 -2.82 -7.26
CA ALA A 245 -10.97 -3.67 -6.10
C ALA A 245 -10.43 -2.95 -4.84
N ASN A 246 -9.24 -2.34 -4.91
CA ASN A 246 -8.66 -1.63 -3.79
C ASN A 246 -9.52 -0.45 -3.31
N LEU A 247 -10.18 0.26 -4.23
CA LEU A 247 -11.09 1.35 -3.89
C LEU A 247 -12.34 0.82 -3.17
N ILE A 248 -12.90 -0.31 -3.63
CA ILE A 248 -14.00 -1.02 -2.96
C ILE A 248 -13.56 -1.43 -1.56
N THR A 249 -12.39 -2.06 -1.40
CA THR A 249 -11.88 -2.49 -0.10
C THR A 249 -11.60 -1.32 0.84
N THR A 250 -11.05 -0.22 0.33
CA THR A 250 -10.80 0.96 1.16
C THR A 250 -12.11 1.62 1.62
N THR A 251 -13.14 1.63 0.77
CA THR A 251 -14.40 2.35 1.03
C THR A 251 -15.41 1.50 1.81
N LEU A 252 -15.65 0.27 1.35
CA LEU A 252 -16.64 -0.65 1.91
C LEU A 252 -16.04 -1.65 2.88
N GLY A 253 -14.73 -1.92 2.79
CA GLY A 253 -14.07 -2.95 3.57
C GLY A 253 -14.10 -2.71 5.08
N THR A 254 -14.22 -1.47 5.55
CA THR A 254 -14.43 -1.18 6.98
C THR A 254 -15.72 -1.82 7.50
N TYR A 255 -16.80 -1.80 6.71
CA TYR A 255 -18.07 -2.42 7.08
C TYR A 255 -18.00 -3.95 7.03
N PHE A 256 -17.34 -4.51 6.02
CA PHE A 256 -17.06 -5.95 5.96
C PHE A 256 -16.21 -6.40 7.15
N THR A 257 -15.18 -5.63 7.50
CA THR A 257 -14.34 -5.88 8.66
C THR A 257 -15.16 -5.91 9.95
N LEU A 258 -16.01 -4.90 10.16
CA LEU A 258 -16.79 -4.73 11.39
C LEU A 258 -17.92 -5.76 11.53
N PHE A 259 -18.65 -6.04 10.45
CA PHE A 259 -19.88 -6.83 10.48
C PHE A 259 -19.71 -8.29 10.04
N ILE A 260 -18.63 -8.63 9.33
CA ILE A 260 -18.40 -9.98 8.82
C ILE A 260 -17.10 -10.54 9.39
N SER A 261 -15.96 -9.90 9.08
CA SER A 261 -14.65 -10.46 9.37
C SER A 261 -14.36 -10.60 10.86
N LEU A 262 -14.57 -9.54 11.64
CA LEU A 262 -14.32 -9.57 13.08
C LEU A 262 -15.27 -10.53 13.82
N PRO A 263 -16.60 -10.52 13.58
CA PRO A 263 -17.48 -11.56 14.12
C PRO A 263 -17.06 -12.98 13.73
N LEU A 264 -16.62 -13.19 12.48
CA LEU A 264 -16.12 -14.48 12.00
C LEU A 264 -14.83 -14.89 12.72
N ALA A 265 -13.89 -13.99 12.92
CA ALA A 265 -12.65 -14.25 13.67
C ALA A 265 -12.94 -14.62 15.14
N VAL A 266 -13.86 -13.90 15.80
CA VAL A 266 -14.28 -14.19 17.18
C VAL A 266 -15.02 -15.52 17.27
N TRP A 267 -15.87 -15.84 16.30
CA TRP A 267 -16.54 -17.13 16.22
C TRP A 267 -15.54 -18.27 15.96
N GLY A 268 -14.66 -18.11 14.97
CA GLY A 268 -13.61 -19.06 14.63
C GLY A 268 -12.68 -19.31 15.80
N TYR A 269 -12.34 -18.28 16.58
CA TYR A 269 -11.52 -18.41 17.78
C TYR A 269 -12.22 -19.30 18.82
N ARG A 270 -13.51 -19.04 19.10
CA ARG A 270 -14.29 -19.83 20.07
C ARG A 270 -14.42 -21.30 19.68
N VAL A 271 -14.48 -21.60 18.38
CA VAL A 271 -14.63 -22.97 17.87
C VAL A 271 -13.28 -23.69 17.78
N LEU A 272 -12.26 -23.02 17.24
CA LEU A 272 -10.98 -23.64 16.94
C LEU A 272 -10.04 -23.69 18.15
N GLU A 273 -10.06 -22.69 19.04
CA GLU A 273 -9.14 -22.65 20.18
C GLU A 273 -9.22 -23.91 21.06
N PRO A 274 -10.41 -24.43 21.41
CA PRO A 274 -10.53 -25.66 22.19
C PRO A 274 -10.08 -26.93 21.45
N LEU A 275 -10.09 -26.90 20.12
CA LEU A 275 -9.77 -28.06 19.27
C LEU A 275 -8.26 -28.14 18.98
N ILE A 276 -7.67 -27.05 18.49
CA ILE A 276 -6.29 -27.02 17.99
C ILE A 276 -5.34 -26.20 18.88
N GLY A 277 -5.87 -25.36 19.77
CA GLY A 277 -5.07 -24.49 20.64
C GLY A 277 -4.62 -25.13 21.96
N ARG A 278 -5.06 -26.35 22.29
CA ARG A 278 -4.79 -27.01 23.58
C ARG A 278 -3.34 -27.50 23.74
N THR A 279 -2.65 -27.78 22.64
CA THR A 279 -1.35 -28.46 22.65
C THR A 279 -0.15 -27.53 22.71
N THR A 280 -0.33 -26.22 22.49
CA THR A 280 0.78 -25.26 22.38
C THR A 280 0.68 -24.18 23.47
N LYS A 281 1.53 -24.27 24.50
CA LYS A 281 1.78 -23.17 25.44
C LYS A 281 2.86 -22.26 24.84
N ALA A 282 2.48 -21.35 23.96
CA ALA A 282 3.34 -20.22 23.62
C ALA A 282 3.19 -19.15 24.69
N SER A 283 4.31 -18.59 25.16
CA SER A 283 4.33 -17.43 26.04
C SER A 283 3.52 -16.31 25.41
N VAL A 284 2.48 -15.84 26.14
CA VAL A 284 2.02 -14.46 26.03
C VAL A 284 3.29 -13.61 26.01
N ILE A 285 3.50 -12.81 24.95
CA ILE A 285 4.57 -11.81 25.00
C ILE A 285 4.13 -10.88 26.12
N ASP A 286 4.74 -10.99 27.30
CA ASP A 286 4.36 -10.23 28.51
C ASP A 286 4.45 -8.71 28.25
N GLN A 287 5.17 -8.31 27.19
CA GLN A 287 5.29 -6.95 26.68
C GLN A 287 5.29 -6.91 25.13
N GLY A 288 4.19 -7.30 24.48
CA GLY A 288 3.98 -6.99 23.06
C GLY A 288 4.00 -5.46 22.81
N PRO A 289 4.14 -4.98 21.56
CA PRO A 289 4.17 -3.54 21.29
C PRO A 289 2.90 -2.89 21.82
N SER A 290 3.08 -1.81 22.58
CA SER A 290 2.00 -0.93 23.02
C SER A 290 1.69 0.10 21.94
N SER A 291 0.50 0.68 21.97
CA SER A 291 0.18 1.84 21.12
C SER A 291 1.14 3.01 21.33
N SER A 292 1.77 3.14 22.50
CA SER A 292 2.79 4.17 22.75
C SER A 292 4.11 3.94 22.00
N ASP A 293 4.39 2.70 21.60
CA ASP A 293 5.61 2.34 20.88
C ASP A 293 5.52 2.66 19.38
N VAL A 294 4.31 2.92 18.89
CA VAL A 294 4.04 3.14 17.47
C VAL A 294 3.53 4.56 17.29
N SER A 295 4.16 5.31 16.37
CA SER A 295 3.62 6.59 15.91
C SER A 295 2.40 6.33 15.02
N LEU A 296 1.24 6.11 15.64
CA LEU A 296 -0.05 5.96 14.95
C LEU A 296 -0.49 7.28 14.30
N GLU A 297 -0.04 8.42 14.83
CA GLU A 297 -0.28 9.74 14.26
C GLU A 297 0.77 10.06 13.19
N SER A 298 0.41 9.92 11.91
CA SER A 298 1.12 10.64 10.86
C SER A 298 0.75 12.13 10.97
N HIS A 299 1.72 13.00 11.23
CA HIS A 299 1.47 14.44 11.11
C HIS A 299 1.04 14.74 9.68
N GLU A 300 -0.21 15.19 9.50
CA GLU A 300 -0.69 15.67 8.21
C GLU A 300 0.21 16.82 7.74
N LEU A 301 0.75 16.70 6.52
CA LEU A 301 1.45 17.83 5.91
C LEU A 301 0.47 18.99 5.72
N GLY A 302 0.93 20.19 6.04
CA GLY A 302 0.24 21.42 5.64
C GLY A 302 0.12 21.52 4.12
N TRP A 303 -0.71 22.44 3.63
CA TRP A 303 -1.02 22.57 2.20
C TRP A 303 0.22 22.67 1.31
N VAL A 304 1.19 23.52 1.69
CA VAL A 304 2.46 23.68 0.97
C VAL A 304 3.24 22.37 0.94
N GLY A 305 3.25 21.62 2.04
CA GLY A 305 3.89 20.31 2.12
C GLY A 305 3.25 19.29 1.18
N ARG A 306 1.91 19.23 1.12
CA ARG A 306 1.18 18.33 0.20
C ARG A 306 1.48 18.66 -1.26
N VAL A 307 1.39 19.94 -1.63
CA VAL A 307 1.71 20.41 -2.98
C VAL A 307 3.15 20.05 -3.34
N SER A 308 4.10 20.30 -2.44
CA SER A 308 5.51 19.94 -2.66
C SER A 308 5.69 18.43 -2.90
N ALA A 309 4.95 17.60 -2.16
CA ALA A 309 5.00 16.15 -2.29
C ALA A 309 4.39 15.67 -3.61
N TRP A 310 3.32 16.30 -4.10
CA TRP A 310 2.73 15.99 -5.42
C TRP A 310 3.70 16.30 -6.56
N PHE A 311 4.32 17.49 -6.53
CA PHE A 311 5.32 17.87 -7.53
C PHE A 311 6.57 17.00 -7.44
N ALA A 312 7.04 16.68 -6.24
CA ALA A 312 8.17 15.78 -6.04
C ALA A 312 7.86 14.37 -6.55
N ALA A 313 6.71 13.79 -6.21
CA ALA A 313 6.29 12.48 -6.70
C ALA A 313 6.16 12.47 -8.23
N GLY A 314 5.62 13.54 -8.82
CA GLY A 314 5.52 13.67 -10.27
C GLY A 314 6.88 13.78 -10.97
N ALA A 315 7.79 14.60 -10.42
CA ALA A 315 9.15 14.72 -10.95
C ALA A 315 9.91 13.38 -10.84
N LEU A 316 9.81 12.70 -9.69
CA LEU A 316 10.41 11.38 -9.47
C LEU A 316 9.83 10.33 -10.42
N ALA A 317 8.52 10.35 -10.67
CA ALA A 317 7.88 9.46 -11.64
C ALA A 317 8.34 9.72 -13.08
N LEU A 318 8.56 10.98 -13.48
CA LEU A 318 9.14 11.32 -14.78
C LEU A 318 10.60 10.86 -14.90
N ILE A 319 11.39 10.98 -13.83
CA ILE A 319 12.75 10.43 -13.77
C ILE A 319 12.71 8.91 -13.93
N ALA A 320 11.82 8.20 -13.22
CA ALA A 320 11.66 6.76 -13.37
C ALA A 320 11.22 6.38 -14.79
N ASN A 321 10.31 7.16 -15.39
CA ASN A 321 9.84 6.93 -16.76
C ASN A 321 10.98 7.06 -17.78
N TYR A 322 11.88 8.03 -17.56
CA TYR A 322 13.06 8.20 -18.40
C TYR A 322 14.09 7.09 -18.18
N VAL A 323 14.48 6.81 -16.93
CA VAL A 323 15.53 5.84 -16.63
C VAL A 323 15.10 4.41 -17.00
N GLY A 324 13.90 4.01 -16.57
CA GLY A 324 13.41 2.64 -16.75
C GLY A 324 12.85 2.37 -18.15
N TYR A 325 12.21 3.36 -18.79
CA TYR A 325 11.47 3.15 -20.04
C TYR A 325 11.99 4.00 -21.22
N GLN A 326 12.99 4.85 -21.01
CA GLN A 326 13.57 5.72 -22.05
C GLN A 326 12.55 6.68 -22.68
N VAL A 327 11.51 7.05 -21.93
CA VAL A 327 10.47 7.98 -22.38
C VAL A 327 10.51 9.25 -21.54
N LEU A 328 10.94 10.34 -22.17
CA LEU A 328 10.84 11.70 -21.63
C LEU A 328 10.39 12.64 -22.75
N SER A 329 9.08 12.67 -23.01
CA SER A 329 8.49 13.45 -24.08
C SER A 329 7.66 14.63 -23.54
N PRO A 330 7.36 15.66 -24.36
CA PRO A 330 6.44 16.73 -23.98
C PRO A 330 5.07 16.20 -23.52
N GLU A 331 4.60 15.10 -24.10
CA GLU A 331 3.36 14.42 -23.70
C GLU A 331 3.47 13.86 -22.28
N ALA A 332 4.64 13.35 -21.86
CA ALA A 332 4.84 12.86 -20.50
C ALA A 332 4.76 13.99 -19.47
N PHE A 333 5.32 15.17 -19.76
CA PHE A 333 5.16 16.35 -18.92
C PHE A 333 3.70 16.82 -18.86
N ALA A 334 3.00 16.84 -19.99
CA ALA A 334 1.58 17.19 -20.05
C ALA A 334 0.71 16.18 -19.28
N GLY A 335 0.97 14.88 -19.45
CA GLY A 335 0.32 13.81 -18.71
C GLY A 335 0.52 13.94 -17.20
N MET A 336 1.73 14.29 -16.76
CA MET A 336 2.03 14.51 -15.34
C MET A 336 1.32 15.76 -14.80
N ALA A 337 1.27 16.84 -15.58
CA ALA A 337 0.52 18.03 -15.21
C ALA A 337 -0.98 17.73 -15.06
N ILE A 338 -1.55 16.90 -15.94
CA ILE A 338 -2.94 16.43 -15.82
C ILE A 338 -3.13 15.63 -14.53
N MET A 339 -2.22 14.71 -14.21
CA MET A 339 -2.28 13.92 -12.97
C MET A 339 -2.23 14.81 -11.73
N ILE A 340 -1.29 15.75 -11.65
CA ILE A 340 -1.19 16.70 -10.53
C ILE A 340 -2.43 17.60 -10.46
N GLY A 341 -2.94 18.06 -11.61
CA GLY A 341 -4.18 18.83 -11.70
C GLY A 341 -5.40 18.06 -11.17
N ALA A 342 -5.50 16.77 -11.50
CA ALA A 342 -6.55 15.90 -10.98
C ALA A 342 -6.45 15.71 -9.46
N VAL A 343 -5.22 15.56 -8.92
CA VAL A 343 -4.98 15.52 -7.48
C VAL A 343 -5.43 16.82 -6.82
N PHE A 344 -5.03 17.97 -7.36
CA PHE A 344 -5.41 19.27 -6.83
C PHE A 344 -6.93 19.47 -6.81
N ALA A 345 -7.60 19.17 -7.93
CA ALA A 345 -9.05 19.27 -8.04
C ALA A 345 -9.77 18.29 -7.10
N GLY A 346 -9.28 17.06 -6.99
CA GLY A 346 -9.83 16.06 -6.07
C GLY A 346 -9.65 16.43 -4.59
N GLU A 347 -8.51 16.99 -4.21
CA GLU A 347 -8.25 17.45 -2.84
C GLU A 347 -9.08 18.69 -2.48
N MET A 348 -9.26 19.60 -3.45
CA MET A 348 -10.16 20.74 -3.29
C MET A 348 -11.61 20.28 -3.12
N LEU A 349 -12.05 19.31 -3.91
CA LEU A 349 -13.37 18.69 -3.77
C LEU A 349 -13.54 18.01 -2.40
N CYS A 350 -12.54 17.27 -1.93
CA CYS A 350 -12.51 16.67 -0.60
C CYS A 350 -12.71 17.74 0.50
N SER A 351 -11.99 18.86 0.37
CA SER A 351 -12.08 19.97 1.32
C SER A 351 -13.46 20.66 1.28
N LEU A 352 -14.03 20.87 0.09
CA LEU A 352 -15.38 21.42 -0.09
C LEU A 352 -16.48 20.53 0.49
N LEU A 353 -16.30 19.21 0.44
CA LEU A 353 -17.20 18.24 1.06
C LEU A 353 -17.00 18.09 2.58
N GLY A 354 -16.20 18.96 3.19
CA GLY A 354 -15.91 18.96 4.62
C GLY A 354 -15.13 17.74 5.09
N ARG A 355 -14.32 17.13 4.21
CA ARG A 355 -13.50 15.93 4.47
C ARG A 355 -14.27 14.70 4.96
N LYS A 356 -15.59 14.65 4.73
CA LYS A 356 -16.42 13.47 5.05
C LYS A 356 -16.10 12.26 4.16
N ILE A 357 -15.60 12.54 2.96
CA ILE A 357 -15.17 11.53 1.99
C ILE A 357 -13.64 11.58 1.90
N PRO A 358 -12.93 10.44 1.97
CA PRO A 358 -11.47 10.43 1.84
C PRO A 358 -10.98 11.01 0.51
N ALA A 359 -9.86 11.72 0.55
CA ALA A 359 -9.22 12.31 -0.65
C ALA A 359 -8.95 11.28 -1.76
N VAL A 360 -8.61 10.03 -1.38
CA VAL A 360 -8.41 8.93 -2.31
C VAL A 360 -9.65 8.73 -3.19
N CYS A 361 -10.85 8.83 -2.63
CA CYS A 361 -12.10 8.66 -3.38
C CYS A 361 -12.37 9.84 -4.32
N THR A 362 -12.22 11.08 -3.84
CA THR A 362 -12.49 12.28 -4.66
C THR A 362 -11.48 12.44 -5.79
N VAL A 363 -10.18 12.20 -5.53
CA VAL A 363 -9.13 12.20 -6.56
C VAL A 363 -9.39 11.10 -7.58
N SER A 364 -9.76 9.88 -7.15
CA SER A 364 -10.10 8.79 -8.07
C SER A 364 -11.27 9.16 -8.99
N VAL A 365 -12.35 9.73 -8.44
CA VAL A 365 -13.53 10.12 -9.22
C VAL A 365 -13.21 11.21 -10.24
N VAL A 366 -12.48 12.25 -9.84
CA VAL A 366 -12.05 13.32 -10.75
C VAL A 366 -11.19 12.75 -11.87
N ALA A 367 -10.18 11.94 -11.53
CA ALA A 367 -9.30 11.32 -12.51
C ALA A 367 -10.04 10.36 -13.46
N MET A 368 -10.95 9.54 -12.94
CA MET A 368 -11.81 8.66 -13.75
C MET A 368 -12.68 9.43 -14.71
N PHE A 369 -13.26 10.55 -14.27
CA PHE A 369 -14.10 11.37 -15.13
C PHE A 369 -13.30 11.89 -16.34
N LEU A 370 -12.06 12.34 -16.14
CA LEU A 370 -11.23 12.92 -17.20
C LEU A 370 -10.96 11.98 -18.39
N THR A 371 -10.98 10.67 -18.17
CA THR A 371 -10.80 9.64 -19.23
C THR A 371 -12.06 8.84 -19.51
N SER A 372 -13.17 9.15 -18.83
CA SER A 372 -14.46 8.49 -19.05
C SER A 372 -15.05 8.84 -20.41
N PRO A 373 -15.92 7.99 -20.99
CA PRO A 373 -16.63 8.29 -22.24
C PRO A 373 -17.48 9.59 -22.20
N LEU A 374 -17.78 10.10 -20.99
CA LEU A 374 -18.57 11.31 -20.78
C LEU A 374 -17.74 12.60 -20.93
N CYS A 375 -16.42 12.52 -20.85
CA CYS A 375 -15.54 13.68 -20.95
C CYS A 375 -15.18 13.94 -22.43
N PRO A 376 -15.46 15.14 -22.98
CA PRO A 376 -15.15 15.46 -24.38
C PRO A 376 -13.66 15.36 -24.75
N TRP A 377 -12.77 15.54 -23.78
CA TRP A 377 -11.32 15.49 -23.96
C TRP A 377 -10.70 14.14 -23.57
N ALA A 378 -11.52 13.10 -23.32
CA ALA A 378 -11.05 11.82 -22.82
C ALA A 378 -9.97 11.16 -23.69
N ALA A 379 -10.12 11.21 -25.02
CA ALA A 379 -9.14 10.63 -25.95
C ALA A 379 -7.78 11.31 -25.84
N GLU A 380 -7.75 12.64 -25.77
CA GLU A 380 -6.53 13.42 -25.66
C GLU A 380 -5.87 13.26 -24.29
N VAL A 381 -6.66 13.33 -23.21
CA VAL A 381 -6.17 13.06 -21.86
C VAL A 381 -5.57 11.65 -21.76
N THR A 382 -6.24 10.65 -22.34
CA THR A 382 -5.75 9.26 -22.36
C THR A 382 -4.43 9.16 -23.12
N ARG A 383 -4.32 9.82 -24.29
CA ARG A 383 -3.10 9.85 -25.10
C ARG A 383 -1.91 10.43 -24.32
N LEU A 384 -2.11 11.60 -23.72
CA LEU A 384 -1.06 12.30 -22.95
C LEU A 384 -0.66 11.49 -21.72
N THR A 385 -1.63 10.98 -20.95
CA THR A 385 -1.34 10.29 -19.68
C THR A 385 -0.76 8.89 -19.88
N ASN A 386 -1.02 8.22 -21.02
CA ASN A 386 -0.42 6.92 -21.35
C ASN A 386 1.07 6.99 -21.69
N SER A 387 1.62 8.16 -22.00
CA SER A 387 3.06 8.34 -22.20
C SER A 387 3.89 8.12 -20.91
N ILE A 388 3.23 8.16 -19.74
CA ILE A 388 3.82 7.81 -18.46
C ILE A 388 3.49 6.34 -18.17
N ASN A 389 4.54 5.52 -18.11
CA ASN A 389 4.43 4.13 -17.70
C ASN A 389 3.90 4.04 -16.28
N MET A 390 2.96 3.13 -16.03
CA MET A 390 2.35 3.04 -14.72
C MET A 390 3.33 2.61 -13.63
N LEU A 391 4.21 1.65 -13.91
CA LEU A 391 5.15 1.15 -12.91
C LEU A 391 6.13 2.25 -12.46
N ALA A 392 6.46 3.20 -13.34
CA ALA A 392 7.28 4.37 -13.01
C ALA A 392 6.65 5.29 -11.97
N VAL A 393 5.31 5.30 -11.85
CA VAL A 393 4.59 6.08 -10.82
C VAL A 393 4.61 5.38 -9.46
N ILE A 394 4.81 4.05 -9.45
CA ILE A 394 4.84 3.24 -8.22
C ILE A 394 6.19 3.37 -7.50
N THR A 395 7.30 3.42 -8.25
CA THR A 395 8.66 3.46 -7.69
C THR A 395 8.84 4.59 -6.65
N PRO A 396 8.47 5.87 -6.91
CA PRO A 396 8.58 6.95 -5.92
C PRO A 396 7.87 6.65 -4.59
N MET A 397 6.69 6.04 -4.66
CA MET A 397 5.93 5.71 -3.45
C MET A 397 6.63 4.65 -2.62
N LEU A 398 7.09 3.56 -3.25
CA LEU A 398 7.80 2.50 -2.54
C LEU A 398 9.17 2.97 -2.03
N THR A 399 9.80 3.96 -2.68
CA THR A 399 10.97 4.64 -2.14
C THR A 399 10.67 5.39 -0.83
N PHE A 400 9.60 6.20 -0.78
CA PHE A 400 9.24 6.90 0.48
C PHE A 400 8.78 5.94 1.57
N ALA A 401 8.06 4.87 1.21
CA ALA A 401 7.73 3.79 2.13
C ALA A 401 9.02 3.18 2.71
N GLY A 402 9.98 2.84 1.85
CA GLY A 402 11.29 2.30 2.24
C GLY A 402 12.05 3.22 3.19
N LEU A 403 12.13 4.51 2.86
CA LEU A 403 12.79 5.51 3.69
C LEU A 403 12.13 5.69 5.06
N SER A 404 10.85 5.35 5.21
CA SER A 404 10.11 5.46 6.48
C SER A 404 10.17 4.21 7.36
N ILE A 405 10.54 3.05 6.83
CA ILE A 405 10.49 1.74 7.50
C ILE A 405 11.26 1.71 8.83
N ALA A 406 12.44 2.34 8.89
CA ALA A 406 13.34 2.18 10.03
C ALA A 406 12.83 2.81 11.33
N LYS A 407 11.78 3.66 11.27
CA LYS A 407 11.15 4.30 12.43
C LYS A 407 10.35 3.30 13.27
N ASP A 408 9.75 2.32 12.59
CA ASP A 408 8.87 1.32 13.20
C ASP A 408 9.62 0.01 13.57
N LEU A 409 10.89 -0.09 13.16
CA LEU A 409 11.75 -1.25 13.45
C LEU A 409 11.92 -1.56 14.95
N PRO A 410 12.05 -0.58 15.87
CA PRO A 410 12.11 -0.84 17.31
C PRO A 410 10.86 -1.55 17.84
N ALA A 411 9.66 -1.11 17.42
CA ALA A 411 8.40 -1.74 17.80
C ALA A 411 8.28 -3.14 17.19
N PHE A 412 8.65 -3.30 15.92
CA PHE A 412 8.67 -4.60 15.25
C PHE A 412 9.58 -5.63 15.92
N ARG A 413 10.74 -5.22 16.45
CA ARG A 413 11.65 -6.13 17.18
C ARG A 413 11.05 -6.72 18.46
N ARG A 414 9.98 -6.13 19.00
CA ARG A 414 9.24 -6.68 20.14
C ARG A 414 8.23 -7.74 19.72
N LEU A 415 7.96 -7.89 18.42
CA LEU A 415 7.08 -8.92 17.88
C LEU A 415 7.79 -10.28 17.88
N GLY A 416 7.06 -11.32 18.27
CA GLY A 416 7.52 -12.69 18.11
C GLY A 416 7.42 -13.15 16.65
N TRP A 417 8.34 -14.00 16.19
CA TRP A 417 8.32 -14.55 14.83
C TRP A 417 6.98 -15.23 14.47
N ARG A 418 6.30 -15.81 15.46
CA ARG A 418 5.01 -16.49 15.29
C ARG A 418 3.93 -15.55 14.79
N ILE A 419 3.83 -14.34 15.38
CA ILE A 419 2.80 -13.38 14.97
C ILE A 419 3.13 -12.77 13.61
N VAL A 420 4.42 -12.57 13.30
CA VAL A 420 4.87 -12.13 11.98
C VAL A 420 4.50 -13.15 10.90
N LEU A 421 4.66 -14.45 11.16
CA LEU A 421 4.23 -15.51 10.24
C LEU A 421 2.72 -15.50 10.02
N VAL A 422 1.94 -15.35 11.10
CA VAL A 422 0.48 -15.24 11.02
C VAL A 422 0.07 -14.04 10.18
N SER A 423 0.75 -12.90 10.34
CA SER A 423 0.53 -11.72 9.50
C SER A 423 0.78 -11.97 8.02
N PHE A 424 1.87 -12.65 7.67
CA PHE A 424 2.10 -13.04 6.29
C PHE A 424 1.02 -13.98 5.75
N LEU A 425 0.54 -14.93 6.57
CA LEU A 425 -0.55 -15.83 6.18
C LEU A 425 -1.89 -15.10 6.06
N ALA A 426 -2.18 -14.10 6.90
CA ALA A 426 -3.37 -13.27 6.79
C ALA A 426 -3.34 -12.45 5.49
N ASN A 427 -2.21 -11.79 5.19
CA ASN A 427 -2.02 -11.06 3.92
C ASN A 427 -2.10 -11.99 2.71
N PHE A 428 -1.49 -13.18 2.78
CA PHE A 428 -1.61 -14.21 1.75
C PHE A 428 -3.07 -14.66 1.57
N GLY A 429 -3.76 -14.92 2.68
CA GLY A 429 -5.17 -15.31 2.71
C GLY A 429 -6.09 -14.27 2.11
N THR A 430 -5.82 -12.99 2.37
CA THR A 430 -6.52 -11.86 1.75
C THR A 430 -6.45 -11.94 0.24
N PHE A 431 -5.22 -12.00 -0.28
CA PHE A 431 -4.96 -12.08 -1.71
C PHE A 431 -5.56 -13.34 -2.33
N ILE A 432 -5.17 -14.53 -1.86
CA ILE A 432 -5.61 -15.79 -2.49
C ILE A 432 -7.10 -16.04 -2.32
N GLY A 433 -7.69 -15.62 -1.20
CA GLY A 433 -9.13 -15.74 -0.96
C GLY A 433 -9.93 -14.92 -1.97
N ALA A 434 -9.53 -13.69 -2.23
CA ALA A 434 -10.14 -12.85 -3.26
C ALA A 434 -9.90 -13.40 -4.67
N VAL A 435 -8.68 -13.87 -4.98
CA VAL A 435 -8.38 -14.52 -6.27
C VAL A 435 -9.29 -15.72 -6.50
N LEU A 436 -9.42 -16.61 -5.52
CA LEU A 436 -10.25 -17.81 -5.63
C LEU A 436 -11.72 -17.48 -5.88
N ILE A 437 -12.25 -16.45 -5.20
CA ILE A 437 -13.64 -16.02 -5.44
C ILE A 437 -13.78 -15.39 -6.84
N ALA A 438 -12.85 -14.51 -7.22
CA ALA A 438 -12.86 -13.87 -8.53
C ALA A 438 -12.73 -14.88 -9.68
N GLU A 439 -11.97 -15.96 -9.48
CA GLU A 439 -11.77 -17.02 -10.48
C GLU A 439 -13.07 -17.75 -10.82
N PHE A 440 -14.05 -17.85 -9.91
CA PHE A 440 -15.35 -18.45 -10.26
C PHE A 440 -16.13 -17.67 -11.33
N PHE A 441 -15.71 -16.45 -11.65
CA PHE A 441 -16.35 -15.59 -12.65
C PHE A 441 -15.56 -15.53 -13.97
N HIS A 442 -14.46 -16.29 -14.11
CA HIS A 442 -13.65 -16.43 -15.32
C HIS A 442 -13.59 -17.90 -15.74
#